data_AF-A0A958FF65-F1
#
_entry.id   AF-A0A958FF65-F1
#
_cell.length_a   1.000
_cell.length_b   1.000
_cell.length_c   1.000
_cell.angle_alpha   90.00
_cell.angle_beta   90.00
_cell.angle_gamma   90.00
#
_symmetry.space_group_name_H-M   'P 1'
#
loop_
_entity.id
_entity.type
_entity.pdbx_description
1 polymer ?
#
loop_
_entity_poly.entity_id
_entity_poly.type
_entity_poly.pdbx_seq_one_letter_code
_entity_poly.pdbx_strand_id
1 'polypeptide(L)'
;MRFYRHCAVLAAVLLLAGYGCAGHEEEPAPLADTQSDAAVASAGTRSIDWRLLQRSFQLDARWQRGQTREAAYRLQLDYLIDQKLLAQEALANGALQDPALAGYLQAIQEKEMIKGLYRREVASRVEISEETYRQAYRYSKKKVQFEYITTPDLE
;
A
#
# COMPACT_ATOMS: atom_id res chain seq x y z
N MET A 1 14.77 -26.97 59.73
CA MET A 1 13.78 -27.27 60.79
C MET A 1 13.52 -26.00 61.58
N ARG A 2 12.23 -25.60 61.71
CA ARG A 2 11.63 -24.84 62.83
C ARG A 2 12.16 -23.41 63.12
N PHE A 3 11.39 -22.36 63.38
CA PHE A 3 9.97 -21.96 63.35
C PHE A 3 9.98 -20.42 63.60
N TYR A 4 9.16 -19.66 62.84
CA TYR A 4 8.30 -18.52 63.24
C TYR A 4 8.79 -17.33 64.10
N ARG A 5 8.43 -16.11 63.66
CA ARG A 5 7.38 -15.22 64.27
C ARG A 5 7.51 -13.79 63.70
N HIS A 6 6.57 -13.35 62.86
CA HIS A 6 5.44 -12.47 63.19
C HIS A 6 5.81 -11.17 63.93
N CYS A 7 5.71 -10.04 63.24
CA CYS A 7 5.22 -8.80 63.84
C CYS A 7 4.23 -8.14 62.86
N ALA A 8 3.05 -7.86 63.38
CA ALA A 8 1.87 -7.41 62.67
C ALA A 8 1.83 -5.87 62.57
N VAL A 9 1.36 -5.39 61.41
CA VAL A 9 0.30 -4.37 61.19
C VAL A 9 0.17 -3.20 62.18
N LEU A 10 0.22 -1.97 61.64
CA LEU A 10 -0.59 -0.77 61.97
C LEU A 10 -0.15 0.36 60.98
N ALA A 11 -0.90 0.75 59.94
CA ALA A 11 -2.14 1.55 59.85
C ALA A 11 -1.96 3.09 59.90
N ALA A 12 -2.85 3.80 59.18
CA ALA A 12 -3.05 5.27 58.97
C ALA A 12 -2.41 5.83 57.67
N VAL A 13 -3.10 6.13 56.55
CA VAL A 13 -4.39 6.79 56.19
C VAL A 13 -4.35 8.34 56.28
N LEU A 14 -4.84 8.96 55.18
CA LEU A 14 -5.22 10.37 54.89
C LEU A 14 -4.11 11.30 54.34
N LEU A 15 -4.09 11.59 53.02
CA LEU A 15 -4.96 12.48 52.20
C LEU A 15 -4.42 13.93 52.16
N LEU A 16 -4.01 14.40 50.97
CA LEU A 16 -4.65 15.53 50.25
C LEU A 16 -3.82 15.99 49.02
N ALA A 17 -4.54 16.02 47.89
CA ALA A 17 -4.58 17.08 46.89
C ALA A 17 -3.26 17.59 46.27
N GLY A 18 -2.98 17.07 45.07
CA GLY A 18 -2.10 17.69 44.08
C GLY A 18 -2.51 17.24 42.68
N TYR A 19 -3.71 17.65 42.24
CA TYR A 19 -4.16 17.55 40.87
C TYR A 19 -3.21 18.36 39.98
N GLY A 20 -2.25 17.68 39.38
CA GLY A 20 -1.44 18.18 38.27
C GLY A 20 -1.73 17.37 37.02
N CYS A 21 -2.94 17.52 36.47
CA CYS A 21 -3.23 17.11 35.10
C CYS A 21 -2.45 18.00 34.13
N ALA A 22 -1.17 17.70 33.92
CA ALA A 22 -0.49 18.09 32.69
C ALA A 22 -0.80 16.99 31.68
N GLY A 23 -1.87 17.17 30.90
CA GLY A 23 -2.14 16.37 29.73
C GLY A 23 -1.02 16.59 28.72
N HIS A 24 0.03 15.77 28.78
CA HIS A 24 0.69 15.36 27.56
C HIS A 24 -0.27 14.39 26.88
N GLU A 25 -1.05 14.92 25.94
CA GLU A 25 -1.45 14.12 24.79
C GLU A 25 -0.14 13.67 24.14
N GLU A 26 0.35 12.49 24.53
CA GLU A 26 1.17 11.68 23.64
C GLU A 26 0.31 11.49 22.40
N GLU A 27 0.60 12.31 21.38
CA GLU A 27 0.20 12.09 20.01
C GLU A 27 0.42 10.59 19.74
N PRO A 28 -0.64 9.80 19.47
CA PRO A 28 -0.49 8.37 19.34
C PRO A 28 0.56 8.15 18.26
N ALA A 29 1.68 7.53 18.67
CA ALA A 29 2.76 7.18 17.78
C ALA A 29 2.15 6.61 16.49
N PRO A 30 2.59 7.07 15.31
CA PRO A 30 1.99 6.67 14.04
C PRO A 30 1.91 5.14 14.07
N LEU A 31 0.69 4.61 13.94
CA LEU A 31 0.40 3.18 13.99
C LEU A 31 1.51 2.48 13.21
N ALA A 32 2.45 1.87 13.95
CA ALA A 32 3.54 1.16 13.34
C ALA A 32 2.84 0.09 12.52
N ASP A 33 2.93 0.24 11.20
CA ASP A 33 2.26 -0.56 10.20
C ASP A 33 2.90 -1.95 10.25
N THR A 34 2.59 -2.68 11.32
CA THR A 34 3.04 -4.04 11.62
C THR A 34 2.20 -5.00 10.80
N GLN A 35 1.84 -4.60 9.57
CA GLN A 35 1.14 -5.43 8.61
C GLN A 35 2.16 -6.30 7.88
N SER A 36 2.53 -7.37 8.59
CA SER A 36 2.79 -8.70 8.05
C SER A 36 3.55 -8.71 6.71
N ASP A 37 4.87 -8.54 6.79
CA ASP A 37 5.80 -9.06 5.77
C ASP A 37 5.86 -10.61 5.79
N ALA A 38 4.98 -11.27 6.56
CA ALA A 38 4.89 -12.72 6.58
C ALA A 38 4.49 -13.25 5.19
N ALA A 39 5.28 -14.20 4.70
CA ALA A 39 5.01 -14.87 3.44
C ALA A 39 3.71 -15.68 3.55
N VAL A 40 2.81 -15.45 2.59
CA VAL A 40 1.55 -16.20 2.43
C VAL A 40 1.76 -17.45 1.59
N ALA A 41 2.71 -17.39 0.65
CA ALA A 41 3.16 -18.52 -0.16
C ALA A 41 4.61 -18.33 -0.62
N SER A 42 5.20 -19.40 -1.14
CA SER A 42 6.53 -19.39 -1.75
C SER A 42 6.56 -20.25 -3.01
N ALA A 43 7.24 -19.77 -4.04
CA ALA A 43 7.56 -20.51 -5.26
C ALA A 43 9.09 -20.61 -5.36
N GLY A 44 9.66 -21.71 -4.84
CA GLY A 44 11.12 -21.88 -4.72
C GLY A 44 11.75 -20.79 -3.86
N THR A 45 12.68 -20.02 -4.42
CA THR A 45 13.38 -18.92 -3.72
C THR A 45 12.61 -17.60 -3.65
N ARG A 46 11.42 -17.52 -4.26
CA ARG A 46 10.62 -16.30 -4.31
C ARG A 46 9.42 -16.41 -3.37
N SER A 47 9.22 -15.43 -2.51
CA SER A 47 8.06 -15.34 -1.63
C SER A 47 6.97 -14.44 -2.19
N ILE A 48 5.74 -14.71 -1.77
CA ILE A 48 4.56 -13.86 -1.98
C ILE A 48 4.12 -13.43 -0.59
N ASP A 49 4.29 -12.15 -0.28
CA ASP A 49 3.79 -11.55 0.96
C ASP A 49 2.32 -11.13 0.85
N TRP A 50 1.74 -10.81 1.99
CA TRP A 50 0.33 -10.39 2.08
C TRP A 50 0.06 -9.09 1.30
N ARG A 51 0.97 -8.12 1.34
CA ARG A 51 0.82 -6.82 0.67
C ARG A 51 0.75 -6.97 -0.84
N LEU A 52 1.56 -7.85 -1.42
CA LEU A 52 1.57 -8.17 -2.84
C LEU A 52 0.24 -8.81 -3.25
N LEU A 53 -0.23 -9.81 -2.50
CA LEU A 53 -1.52 -10.47 -2.78
C LEU A 53 -2.67 -9.46 -2.70
N GLN A 54 -2.72 -8.66 -1.63
CA GLN A 54 -3.77 -7.67 -1.43
C GLN A 54 -3.79 -6.61 -2.54
N ARG A 55 -2.62 -6.03 -2.86
CA ARG A 55 -2.51 -5.02 -3.93
C ARG A 55 -2.90 -5.61 -5.27
N SER A 56 -2.43 -6.82 -5.58
CA SER A 56 -2.77 -7.50 -6.84
C SER A 56 -4.27 -7.75 -6.95
N PHE A 57 -4.90 -8.22 -5.87
CA PHE A 57 -6.34 -8.48 -5.84
C PHE A 57 -7.17 -7.19 -5.98
N GLN A 58 -6.73 -6.08 -5.39
CA GLN A 58 -7.44 -4.79 -5.52
C GLN A 58 -7.35 -4.19 -6.93
N LEU A 59 -6.22 -4.38 -7.61
CA LEU A 59 -5.98 -3.82 -8.94
C LEU A 59 -6.65 -4.64 -10.05
N ASP A 60 -6.47 -5.96 -10.02
CA ASP A 60 -6.92 -6.86 -11.08
C ASP A 60 -7.21 -8.25 -10.51
N ALA A 61 -8.24 -8.33 -9.68
CA ALA A 61 -8.71 -9.61 -9.16
C ALA A 61 -9.21 -10.51 -10.30
N ARG A 62 -8.73 -11.75 -10.30
CA ARG A 62 -9.21 -12.82 -11.17
C ARG A 62 -10.61 -13.29 -10.75
N TRP A 63 -11.63 -12.51 -11.10
CA TRP A 63 -13.03 -12.88 -10.89
C TRP A 63 -13.53 -13.84 -11.96
N GLN A 64 -14.22 -14.89 -11.54
CA GLN A 64 -15.05 -15.70 -12.44
C GLN A 64 -16.52 -15.62 -12.01
N ARG A 65 -17.45 -15.82 -12.95
CA ARG A 65 -18.89 -15.76 -12.68
C ARG A 65 -19.28 -16.76 -11.59
N GLY A 66 -20.05 -16.29 -10.61
CA GLY A 66 -20.58 -17.13 -9.53
C GLY A 66 -19.58 -17.49 -8.43
N GLN A 67 -18.36 -16.95 -8.44
CA GLN A 67 -17.38 -17.21 -7.38
C GLN A 67 -17.62 -16.37 -6.13
N THR A 68 -17.29 -16.96 -4.98
CA THR A 68 -17.15 -16.22 -3.73
C THR A 68 -15.87 -15.39 -3.73
N ARG A 69 -15.80 -14.36 -2.88
CA ARG A 69 -14.60 -13.56 -2.69
C ARG A 69 -13.39 -14.42 -2.28
N GLU A 70 -13.61 -15.43 -1.44
CA GLU A 70 -12.55 -16.34 -1.00
C GLU A 70 -11.99 -17.18 -2.16
N ALA A 71 -12.86 -17.72 -3.02
CA ALA A 71 -12.44 -18.44 -4.21
C ALA A 71 -11.61 -17.54 -5.16
N ALA A 72 -12.03 -16.30 -5.36
CA ALA A 72 -11.28 -15.33 -6.17
C ALA A 72 -9.91 -15.00 -5.54
N TYR A 73 -9.81 -14.91 -4.21
CA TYR A 73 -8.53 -14.71 -3.52
C TYR A 73 -7.56 -15.87 -3.73
N ARG A 74 -8.05 -17.12 -3.61
CA ARG A 74 -7.22 -18.31 -3.86
C ARG A 74 -6.75 -18.36 -5.30
N LEU A 75 -7.66 -18.10 -6.25
CA LEU A 75 -7.30 -18.04 -7.68
C LEU A 75 -6.28 -16.93 -7.98
N GLN A 76 -6.36 -15.80 -7.29
CA GLN A 76 -5.36 -14.74 -7.38
C GLN A 76 -4.00 -15.20 -6.85
N LEU A 77 -3.97 -15.94 -5.73
CA LEU A 77 -2.75 -16.47 -5.17
C LEU A 77 -2.10 -17.49 -6.10
N ASP A 78 -2.88 -18.42 -6.66
CA ASP A 78 -2.41 -19.42 -7.63
C ASP A 78 -1.80 -18.72 -8.85
N TYR A 79 -2.48 -17.71 -9.38
CA TYR A 79 -1.96 -16.90 -10.48
C TYR A 79 -0.61 -16.24 -10.15
N LEU A 80 -0.46 -15.69 -8.94
CA LEU A 80 0.81 -15.10 -8.52
C LEU A 80 1.92 -16.15 -8.40
N ILE A 81 1.60 -17.36 -7.93
CA ILE A 81 2.55 -18.48 -7.85
C ILE A 81 3.01 -18.85 -9.27
N ASP A 82 2.09 -19.04 -10.20
CA ASP A 82 2.39 -19.37 -11.59
C ASP A 82 3.29 -18.32 -12.25
N GLN A 83 3.00 -17.03 -12.04
CA GLN A 83 3.85 -15.94 -12.53
C GLN A 83 5.28 -16.03 -11.98
N LYS A 84 5.46 -16.37 -10.69
CA LYS A 84 6.79 -16.48 -10.08
C LYS A 84 7.58 -17.65 -10.67
N LEU A 85 6.92 -18.78 -10.89
CA LEU A 85 7.50 -19.99 -11.49
C LEU A 85 7.92 -19.73 -12.95
N LEU A 86 7.02 -19.17 -13.78
CA LEU A 86 7.33 -18.82 -15.16
C LEU A 86 8.50 -17.82 -15.24
N ALA A 87 8.52 -16.82 -14.36
CA ALA A 87 9.62 -15.87 -14.31
C ALA A 87 10.92 -16.46 -13.74
N GLN A 88 10.89 -17.61 -13.04
CA GLN A 88 12.12 -18.32 -12.64
C GLN A 88 12.65 -19.11 -13.83
N GLU A 89 11.77 -19.83 -14.51
CA GLU A 89 12.11 -20.60 -15.70
C GLU A 89 12.65 -19.70 -16.82
N ALA A 90 12.04 -18.55 -17.06
CA ALA A 90 12.53 -17.57 -18.03
C ALA A 90 13.96 -17.12 -17.71
N LEU A 91 14.29 -16.86 -16.44
CA LEU A 91 15.65 -16.50 -16.04
C LEU A 91 16.63 -17.66 -16.23
N ALA A 92 16.23 -18.88 -15.87
CA ALA A 92 17.05 -20.08 -16.06
C ALA A 92 17.39 -20.32 -17.54
N ASN A 93 16.46 -19.99 -18.45
CA ASN A 93 16.65 -20.06 -19.90
C ASN A 93 17.32 -18.82 -20.51
N GLY A 94 17.81 -17.91 -19.68
CA GLY A 94 18.57 -16.76 -20.16
C GLY A 94 17.74 -15.66 -20.81
N ALA A 95 16.49 -15.46 -20.38
CA ALA A 95 15.62 -14.40 -20.91
C ALA A 95 16.26 -13.00 -20.86
N LEU A 96 17.14 -12.73 -19.88
CA LEU A 96 17.83 -11.45 -19.78
C LEU A 96 18.90 -11.23 -20.86
N GLN A 97 19.32 -12.28 -21.57
CA GLN A 97 20.24 -12.17 -22.70
C GLN A 97 19.52 -11.89 -24.03
N ASP A 98 18.18 -11.98 -24.07
CA ASP A 98 17.41 -11.58 -25.24
C ASP A 98 17.48 -10.05 -25.42
N PRO A 99 18.05 -9.55 -26.54
CA PRO A 99 18.18 -8.10 -26.77
C PRO A 99 16.83 -7.39 -26.85
N ALA A 100 15.77 -8.06 -27.32
CA ALA A 100 14.43 -7.45 -27.39
C ALA A 100 13.85 -7.22 -26.00
N LEU A 101 13.95 -8.22 -25.11
CA LEU A 101 13.52 -8.09 -23.72
C LEU A 101 14.39 -7.09 -22.95
N ALA A 102 15.71 -7.09 -23.16
CA ALA A 102 16.62 -6.17 -22.51
C ALA A 102 16.27 -4.71 -22.80
N GLY A 103 16.03 -4.36 -24.07
CA GLY A 103 15.60 -3.01 -24.46
C GLY A 103 14.26 -2.61 -23.83
N TYR A 104 13.30 -3.55 -23.76
CA TYR A 104 12.01 -3.31 -23.11
C TYR A 104 12.14 -3.06 -21.59
N LEU A 105 12.97 -3.87 -20.90
CA LEU A 105 13.22 -3.70 -19.47
C LEU A 105 13.93 -2.39 -19.16
N GLN A 106 14.87 -1.96 -20.02
CA GLN A 106 15.52 -0.66 -19.89
C GLN A 106 14.52 0.49 -19.96
N ALA A 107 13.61 0.46 -20.95
CA ALA A 107 12.57 1.49 -21.08
C ALA A 107 11.62 1.54 -19.86
N ILE A 108 11.26 0.38 -19.29
CA ILE A 108 10.49 0.32 -18.04
C ILE A 108 11.28 0.95 -16.89
N GLN A 109 12.56 0.60 -16.75
CA GLN A 109 13.41 1.11 -15.70
C GLN A 109 13.49 2.65 -15.75
N GLU A 110 13.78 3.21 -16.93
CA GLU A 110 13.83 4.66 -17.14
C GLU A 110 12.52 5.34 -16.75
N LYS A 111 11.39 4.79 -17.19
CA LYS A 111 10.06 5.33 -16.86
C LYS A 111 9.78 5.30 -15.36
N GLU A 112 10.12 4.22 -14.66
CA GLU A 112 9.90 4.13 -13.21
C GLU A 112 10.86 5.03 -12.42
N MET A 113 12.10 5.22 -12.89
CA MET A 113 13.04 6.19 -12.30
C MET A 113 12.49 7.63 -12.39
N ILE A 114 11.98 8.04 -13.55
CA ILE A 114 11.38 9.36 -13.75
C ILE A 114 10.18 9.55 -12.82
N LYS A 115 9.28 8.56 -12.72
CA LYS A 115 8.14 8.61 -11.79
C LYS A 115 8.60 8.73 -10.33
N GLY A 116 9.62 7.97 -9.95
CA GLY A 116 10.20 8.02 -8.61
C GLY A 116 10.73 9.41 -8.26
N LEU A 117 11.47 10.03 -9.19
CA LEU A 117 11.98 11.39 -9.03
C LEU A 117 10.84 12.41 -8.95
N TYR A 118 9.86 12.34 -9.86
CA TYR A 118 8.71 13.24 -9.87
C TYR A 118 7.93 13.19 -8.55
N ARG A 119 7.65 11.98 -8.02
CA ARG A 119 6.96 11.83 -6.74
C ARG A 119 7.73 12.48 -5.59
N ARG A 120 9.07 12.34 -5.59
CA ARG A 120 9.95 12.84 -4.54
C ARG A 120 10.14 14.36 -4.59
N GLU A 121 10.34 14.92 -5.78
CA GLU A 121 10.77 16.32 -5.94
C GLU A 121 9.62 17.27 -6.26
N VAL A 122 8.59 16.79 -6.94
CA VAL A 122 7.48 17.63 -7.40
C VAL A 122 6.24 17.34 -6.57
N ALA A 123 5.72 16.11 -6.59
CA ALA A 123 4.44 15.80 -5.97
C ALA A 123 4.44 16.01 -4.44
N SER A 124 5.56 15.73 -3.77
CA SER A 124 5.72 15.93 -2.33
C SER A 124 5.64 17.40 -1.88
N ARG A 125 5.88 18.35 -2.79
CA ARG A 125 5.90 19.80 -2.51
C ARG A 125 4.59 20.50 -2.91
N VAL A 126 3.71 19.79 -3.60
CA VAL A 126 2.42 20.37 -4.03
C VAL A 126 1.41 20.19 -2.91
N GLU A 127 1.05 21.31 -2.26
CA GLU A 127 -0.04 21.34 -1.31
C GLU A 127 -1.35 21.69 -2.05
N ILE A 128 -2.34 20.82 -1.94
CA ILE A 128 -3.68 21.06 -2.49
C ILE A 128 -4.59 21.43 -1.34
N SER A 129 -5.08 22.67 -1.33
CA SER A 129 -6.05 23.11 -0.33
C SER A 129 -7.40 22.39 -0.52
N GLU A 130 -8.14 22.22 0.57
CA GLU A 130 -9.49 21.64 0.55
C GLU A 130 -10.44 22.43 -0.37
N GLU A 131 -10.29 23.75 -0.43
CA GLU A 131 -11.12 24.58 -1.32
C GLU A 131 -10.79 24.32 -2.80
N THR A 132 -9.50 24.22 -3.15
CA THR A 132 -9.06 23.85 -4.50
C THR A 132 -9.59 22.48 -4.89
N TYR A 133 -9.52 21.50 -3.97
CA TYR A 133 -10.05 20.16 -4.20
C TYR A 133 -11.57 20.18 -4.46
N ARG A 134 -12.35 20.88 -3.61
CA ARG A 134 -13.81 20.99 -3.76
C ARG A 134 -14.21 21.72 -5.04
N GLN A 135 -13.46 22.72 -5.48
CA GLN A 135 -13.69 23.40 -6.76
C GLN A 135 -13.41 22.49 -7.94
N ALA A 136 -12.28 21.78 -7.94
CA ALA A 136 -11.93 20.81 -8.98
C ALA A 136 -12.98 19.70 -9.08
N TYR A 137 -13.45 19.16 -7.95
CA TYR A 137 -14.51 18.15 -7.93
C TYR A 137 -15.80 18.67 -8.58
N ARG A 138 -16.27 19.86 -8.18
CA ARG A 138 -17.46 20.50 -8.75
C ARG A 138 -17.32 20.74 -10.25
N TYR A 139 -16.14 21.14 -10.73
CA TYR A 139 -15.88 21.34 -12.15
C TYR A 139 -15.87 20.02 -12.93
N SER A 140 -15.23 18.97 -12.40
CA SER A 140 -15.17 17.64 -13.05
C SER A 140 -16.55 17.00 -13.27
N LYS A 141 -17.55 17.35 -12.45
CA LYS A 141 -18.93 16.88 -12.56
C LYS A 141 -19.72 17.57 -13.66
N LYS A 142 -19.25 18.72 -14.16
CA LYS A 142 -19.91 19.45 -15.24
C LYS A 142 -19.47 18.85 -16.57
N LYS A 143 -20.35 18.07 -17.20
CA LYS A 143 -20.22 17.69 -18.60
C LYS A 143 -20.85 18.77 -19.44
N VAL A 144 -20.10 19.37 -20.36
CA VAL A 144 -20.64 20.32 -21.32
C VAL A 144 -20.53 19.68 -22.70
N GLN A 145 -21.67 19.56 -23.38
CA GLN A 145 -21.75 19.10 -24.75
C GLN A 145 -21.90 20.34 -25.62
N PHE A 146 -20.99 20.51 -26.58
CA PHE A 146 -21.04 21.60 -27.54
C PHE A 146 -21.28 21.03 -28.92
N GLU A 147 -22.18 21.66 -29.66
CA GLU A 147 -22.27 21.53 -31.11
C GLU A 147 -21.55 22.74 -31.70
N TYR A 148 -20.62 22.48 -32.62
CA TYR A 148 -19.88 23.53 -33.31
C TYR A 148 -19.88 23.25 -34.81
N ILE A 149 -19.86 24.33 -35.60
CA ILE A 149 -19.71 24.28 -37.05
C ILE A 149 -18.33 24.87 -37.36
N THR A 150 -17.51 24.12 -38.09
CA THR A 150 -16.23 24.62 -38.61
C THR A 150 -16.39 25.01 -40.07
N THR A 151 -15.88 26.18 -40.44
CA THR A 151 -15.73 26.58 -41.85
C THR A 151 -14.24 26.48 -42.20
N PRO A 152 -13.86 25.97 -43.39
CA PRO A 152 -12.46 26.00 -43.81
C PRO A 152 -11.99 27.44 -43.99
N ASP A 153 -10.76 27.72 -43.55
CA ASP A 153 -10.10 29.00 -43.77
C ASP A 153 -9.85 29.19 -45.28
N LEU A 154 -10.20 30.35 -45.82
CA LEU A 154 -9.91 30.74 -47.20
C LEU A 154 -8.47 31.27 -47.25
N GLU A 155 -7.54 30.46 -47.75
CA GLU A 155 -6.20 30.91 -48.18
C GLU A 155 -6.27 31.78 -49.45
#